data_AF-I8IDE1-F1
#
_entry.id   AF-I8IDE1-F1
#
_cell.length_a   1.000
_cell.length_b   1.000
_cell.length_c   1.000
_cell.angle_alpha   90.00
_cell.angle_beta   90.00
_cell.angle_gamma   90.00
#
_symmetry.space_group_name_H-M   'P 1'
#
loop_
_entity.id
_entity.type
_entity.pdbx_description
1 polymer ?
#
loop_
_entity_poly.entity_id
_entity_poly.type
_entity_poly.pdbx_seq_one_letter_code
_entity_poly.pdbx_strand_id
1 'polypeptide(L)'
;MLTDDEKALFKDNLTFEETMEYAKENARDIIAIGFDKKKTFIYSDLKYLSNHFLMNAWEFSKLVTFNQVRGAFGFNESTNIGRIFFPSVQCVAAFATSYPEIWTDDPQPTRTQSIANIPCLIPMGIDQDPYFRLLRDNAHKMRFPSPKPALIHSKFLTALQGPGGKMSSSNPNSAIFMSDTPKQIKTKINKYAFSGGQVSVDDHRRLGGNPDVDVSYIYLTYFEEDDAKLEEVYKSYKSGSLLTGELKKMAIEALQEYVRLFQERRGLVTDEVLEEYMQPRKLVWEGNQKPVKESF
;
A
#
# COMPACT_ATOMS: atom_id res chain seq x y z
N MET A 1 -0.13 -2.40 10.16
CA MET A 1 -1.23 -3.37 10.08
C MET A 1 -0.98 -4.29 8.91
N LEU A 2 -0.90 -5.59 9.17
CA LEU A 2 -0.84 -6.65 8.17
C LEU A 2 -2.08 -7.51 8.38
N THR A 3 -3.02 -7.45 7.45
CA THR A 3 -4.37 -8.02 7.57
C THR A 3 -4.39 -9.51 7.23
N ASP A 4 -3.57 -10.30 7.93
CA ASP A 4 -3.49 -11.75 7.73
C ASP A 4 -4.80 -12.46 8.09
N ASP A 5 -5.52 -11.97 9.10
CA ASP A 5 -6.88 -12.41 9.41
C ASP A 5 -7.85 -12.20 8.24
N GLU A 6 -7.84 -11.02 7.61
CA GLU A 6 -8.63 -10.71 6.41
C GLU A 6 -8.30 -11.69 5.29
N LYS A 7 -7.01 -11.93 5.02
CA LYS A 7 -6.62 -12.81 3.91
C LYS A 7 -7.16 -14.21 4.13
N ALA A 8 -7.09 -14.75 5.34
CA ALA A 8 -7.66 -16.06 5.67
C ALA A 8 -9.19 -16.06 5.58
N LEU A 9 -9.84 -14.98 6.02
CA LEU A 9 -11.31 -14.85 5.94
C LEU A 9 -11.82 -14.74 4.51
N PHE A 10 -11.10 -14.05 3.61
CA PHE A 10 -11.51 -13.73 2.24
C PHE A 10 -11.01 -14.69 1.17
N LYS A 11 -10.00 -15.51 1.47
CA LYS A 11 -9.44 -16.51 0.55
C LYS A 11 -9.68 -17.91 1.10
N ASP A 12 -10.70 -18.57 0.58
CA ASP A 12 -11.14 -19.90 1.05
C ASP A 12 -10.05 -20.99 0.89
N ASN A 13 -9.02 -20.74 0.09
CA ASN A 13 -7.91 -21.66 -0.17
C ASN A 13 -6.65 -21.38 0.66
N LEU A 14 -6.69 -20.44 1.62
CA LEU A 14 -5.56 -20.10 2.48
C LEU A 14 -5.91 -20.34 3.95
N THR A 15 -5.00 -20.93 4.71
CA THR A 15 -5.16 -21.06 6.16
C THR A 15 -4.68 -19.81 6.91
N PHE A 16 -5.04 -19.71 8.18
CA PHE A 16 -4.54 -18.66 9.06
C PHE A 16 -3.02 -18.74 9.23
N GLU A 17 -2.46 -19.94 9.37
CA GLU A 17 -1.02 -20.16 9.48
C GLU A 17 -0.27 -19.72 8.22
N GLU A 18 -0.81 -20.02 7.03
CA GLU A 18 -0.22 -19.58 5.76
C GLU A 18 -0.22 -18.06 5.62
N THR A 19 -1.33 -17.41 5.99
CA THR A 19 -1.45 -15.95 5.88
C THR A 19 -0.58 -15.20 6.89
N MET A 20 -0.33 -15.78 8.06
CA MET A 20 0.66 -15.27 9.01
C MET A 20 2.08 -15.34 8.45
N GLU A 21 2.43 -16.41 7.74
CA GLU A 21 3.75 -16.50 7.08
C GLU A 21 3.87 -15.46 5.96
N TYR A 22 2.81 -15.26 5.17
CA TYR A 22 2.78 -14.18 4.17
C TYR A 22 2.91 -12.80 4.80
N ALA A 23 2.26 -12.55 5.95
CA ALA A 23 2.45 -11.31 6.70
C ALA A 23 3.91 -11.13 7.15
N LYS A 24 4.57 -12.20 7.62
CA LYS A 24 5.99 -12.19 7.98
C LYS A 24 6.87 -11.81 6.78
N GLU A 25 6.65 -12.42 5.61
CA GLU A 25 7.40 -12.10 4.39
C GLU A 25 7.12 -10.68 3.88
N ASN A 26 5.87 -10.24 3.90
CA ASN A 26 5.50 -8.87 3.48
C ASN A 26 5.97 -7.81 4.46
N ALA A 27 6.10 -8.12 5.75
CA ALA A 27 6.74 -7.23 6.70
C ALA A 27 8.20 -6.95 6.31
N ARG A 28 8.94 -7.98 5.84
CA ARG A 28 10.31 -7.78 5.33
C ARG A 28 10.35 -6.91 4.09
N ASP A 29 9.38 -7.07 3.19
CA ASP A 29 9.24 -6.19 2.02
C ASP A 29 9.01 -4.73 2.43
N ILE A 30 8.14 -4.49 3.43
CA ILE A 30 7.86 -3.15 3.94
C ILE A 30 9.10 -2.54 4.61
N ILE A 31 9.82 -3.31 5.44
CA ILE A 31 11.06 -2.84 6.09
C ILE A 31 12.10 -2.46 5.04
N ALA A 32 12.22 -3.23 3.95
CA ALA A 32 13.15 -2.97 2.85
C ALA A 32 12.88 -1.65 2.10
N ILE A 33 11.72 -1.02 2.29
CA ILE A 33 11.44 0.33 1.78
C ILE A 33 12.33 1.37 2.49
N GLY A 34 12.72 1.14 3.74
CA GLY A 34 13.63 2.01 4.50
C GLY A 34 12.95 2.85 5.60
N PHE A 35 11.86 2.36 6.18
CA PHE A 35 11.22 3.03 7.32
C PHE A 35 12.14 3.12 8.54
N ASP A 36 12.12 4.24 9.26
CA ASP A 36 12.87 4.38 10.52
C ASP A 36 12.23 3.51 11.62
N LYS A 37 12.95 2.47 12.04
CA LYS A 37 12.57 1.59 13.15
C LYS A 37 12.13 2.36 14.39
N LYS A 38 12.76 3.49 14.73
CA LYS A 38 12.39 4.24 15.95
C LYS A 38 10.97 4.83 15.88
N LYS A 39 10.40 4.94 14.68
CA LYS A 39 9.13 5.62 14.39
C LYS A 39 8.09 4.71 13.75
N THR A 40 8.41 3.43 13.58
CA THR A 40 7.57 2.50 12.82
C THR A 40 7.28 1.24 13.62
N PHE A 41 6.00 0.95 13.77
CA PHE A 41 5.49 -0.29 14.34
C PHE A 41 4.69 -1.01 13.26
N ILE A 42 5.10 -2.24 12.96
CA ILE A 42 4.42 -3.14 12.02
C ILE A 42 3.80 -4.25 12.86
N TYR A 43 2.62 -4.74 12.52
CA TYR A 43 2.01 -5.81 13.30
C TYR A 43 1.14 -6.69 12.42
N SER A 44 1.10 -7.98 12.75
CA SER A 44 0.12 -8.95 12.27
C SER A 44 -1.16 -8.80 13.06
N ASP A 45 -2.30 -8.80 12.39
CA ASP A 45 -3.61 -8.73 13.03
C ASP A 45 -3.82 -9.96 13.93
N LEU A 46 -3.51 -11.15 13.43
CA LEU A 46 -3.64 -12.40 14.20
C LEU A 46 -2.74 -12.46 15.45
N LYS A 47 -1.66 -11.67 15.51
CA LYS A 47 -0.75 -11.62 16.66
C LYS A 47 -1.02 -10.48 17.64
N TYR A 48 -1.41 -9.31 17.14
CA TYR A 48 -1.45 -8.09 17.95
C TYR A 48 -2.84 -7.77 18.50
N LEU A 49 -3.90 -8.10 17.76
CA LEU A 49 -5.26 -7.68 18.09
C LEU A 49 -5.70 -8.23 19.45
N SER A 50 -5.62 -7.38 20.47
CA SER A 50 -5.95 -7.69 21.85
C SER A 50 -6.40 -6.43 22.59
N ASN A 51 -6.86 -6.59 23.83
CA ASN A 51 -7.08 -5.50 24.80
C ASN A 51 -7.71 -4.24 24.18
N HIS A 52 -6.99 -3.12 24.15
CA HIS A 52 -7.50 -1.82 23.70
C HIS A 52 -7.95 -1.83 22.24
N PHE A 53 -7.21 -2.53 21.37
CA PHE A 53 -7.58 -2.66 19.97
C PHE A 53 -8.93 -3.37 19.84
N LEU A 54 -9.09 -4.55 20.44
CA LEU A 54 -10.36 -5.27 20.40
C LEU A 54 -11.48 -4.49 21.09
N MET A 55 -11.22 -3.78 22.18
CA MET A 55 -12.22 -2.90 22.80
C MET A 55 -12.69 -1.82 21.84
N ASN A 56 -11.79 -1.19 21.08
CA ASN A 56 -12.18 -0.25 20.02
C ASN A 56 -13.01 -0.95 18.94
N ALA A 57 -12.56 -2.12 18.45
CA ALA A 57 -13.25 -2.86 17.39
C ALA A 57 -14.67 -3.26 17.80
N TRP A 58 -14.86 -3.80 19.00
CA TRP A 58 -16.17 -4.16 19.55
C TRP A 58 -17.06 -2.95 19.80
N GLU A 59 -16.50 -1.85 20.28
CA GLU A 59 -17.25 -0.63 20.50
C GLU A 59 -17.72 -0.03 19.17
N PHE A 60 -16.85 0.01 18.17
CA PHE A 60 -17.18 0.47 16.83
C PHE A 60 -18.21 -0.44 16.16
N SER A 61 -18.09 -1.76 16.32
CA SER A 61 -19.05 -2.72 15.73
C SER A 61 -20.46 -2.57 16.33
N LYS A 62 -20.60 -2.05 17.56
CA LYS A 62 -21.92 -1.71 18.14
C LYS A 62 -22.56 -0.49 17.48
N LEU A 63 -21.77 0.38 16.85
CA LEU A 63 -22.24 1.61 16.21
C LEU A 63 -22.57 1.42 14.73
N VAL A 64 -22.05 0.36 14.12
CA VAL A 64 -22.19 0.06 12.70
C VAL A 64 -23.24 -1.04 12.50
N THR A 65 -24.28 -0.73 11.74
CA THR A 65 -25.33 -1.68 11.38
C THR A 65 -24.91 -2.56 10.19
N PHE A 66 -25.53 -3.73 10.06
CA PHE A 66 -25.35 -4.58 8.88
C PHE A 66 -25.70 -3.84 7.57
N ASN A 67 -26.72 -2.97 7.58
CA ASN A 67 -27.08 -2.17 6.42
C ASN A 67 -25.95 -1.23 5.96
N GLN A 68 -25.18 -0.67 6.89
CA GLN A 68 -24.04 0.18 6.55
C GLN A 68 -22.91 -0.62 5.89
N VAL A 69 -22.53 -1.77 6.45
CA VAL A 69 -21.49 -2.62 5.84
C VAL A 69 -21.93 -3.25 4.52
N ARG A 70 -23.22 -3.62 4.39
CA ARG A 70 -23.80 -4.04 3.11
C ARG A 70 -23.71 -2.95 2.05
N GLY A 71 -24.05 -1.71 2.40
CA GLY A 71 -23.97 -0.57 1.49
C GLY A 71 -22.53 -0.20 1.11
N ALA A 72 -21.59 -0.30 2.06
CA ALA A 72 -20.19 0.08 1.83
C ALA A 72 -19.37 -1.01 1.10
N PHE A 73 -19.60 -2.28 1.40
CA PHE A 73 -18.74 -3.40 0.94
C PHE A 73 -19.47 -4.45 0.12
N GLY A 74 -20.78 -4.35 -0.05
CA GLY A 74 -21.58 -5.32 -0.83
C GLY A 74 -21.81 -6.66 -0.14
N PHE A 75 -21.60 -6.75 1.18
CA PHE A 75 -21.89 -7.96 1.95
C PHE A 75 -23.39 -8.28 1.99
N ASN A 76 -23.70 -9.56 2.11
CA ASN A 76 -25.07 -10.08 2.14
C ASN A 76 -25.19 -11.20 3.20
N GLU A 77 -26.36 -11.82 3.28
CA GLU A 77 -26.69 -12.84 4.28
C GLU A 77 -25.88 -14.14 4.12
N SER A 78 -25.24 -14.37 2.97
CA SER A 78 -24.33 -15.51 2.77
C SER A 78 -22.87 -15.18 3.08
N THR A 79 -22.56 -13.92 3.40
CA THR A 79 -21.21 -13.50 3.80
C THR A 79 -20.93 -13.98 5.23
N ASN A 80 -19.78 -14.61 5.46
CA ASN A 80 -19.45 -15.11 6.79
C ASN A 80 -19.27 -13.96 7.80
N ILE A 81 -19.54 -14.25 9.08
CA ILE A 81 -19.55 -13.25 10.15
C ILE A 81 -18.18 -12.58 10.37
N GLY A 82 -17.08 -13.26 10.03
CA GLY A 82 -15.74 -12.69 10.11
C GLY A 82 -15.54 -11.56 9.10
N ARG A 83 -15.93 -11.78 7.84
CA ARG A 83 -15.90 -10.73 6.79
C ARG A 83 -16.80 -9.55 7.14
N ILE A 84 -17.97 -9.81 7.74
CA ILE A 84 -18.89 -8.75 8.19
C ILE A 84 -18.28 -7.93 9.34
N PHE A 85 -17.55 -8.57 10.25
CA PHE A 85 -16.92 -7.91 11.39
C PHE A 85 -15.63 -7.17 11.02
N PHE A 86 -14.84 -7.69 10.08
CA PHE A 86 -13.51 -7.20 9.70
C PHE A 86 -13.42 -5.67 9.46
N PRO A 87 -14.40 -4.99 8.82
CA PRO A 87 -14.39 -3.53 8.74
C PRO A 87 -14.19 -2.83 10.08
N SER A 88 -14.66 -3.41 11.18
CA SER A 88 -14.44 -2.88 12.52
C SER A 88 -12.97 -2.91 12.94
N VAL A 89 -12.25 -3.96 12.56
CA VAL A 89 -10.81 -4.12 12.83
C VAL A 89 -10.01 -3.10 12.02
N GLN A 90 -10.23 -3.03 10.71
CA GLN A 90 -9.52 -2.10 9.83
C GLN A 90 -9.82 -0.62 10.16
N CYS A 91 -11.05 -0.29 10.52
CA CYS A 91 -11.41 1.07 10.88
C CYS A 91 -10.67 1.54 12.16
N VAL A 92 -10.66 0.73 13.21
CA VAL A 92 -10.10 1.18 14.50
C VAL A 92 -8.58 1.17 14.55
N ALA A 93 -7.91 0.62 13.52
CA ALA A 93 -6.48 0.84 13.30
C ALA A 93 -6.12 2.33 13.11
N ALA A 94 -7.09 3.19 12.79
CA ALA A 94 -6.89 4.63 12.72
C ALA A 94 -6.90 5.33 14.10
N PHE A 95 -7.26 4.64 15.18
CA PHE A 95 -7.33 5.24 16.51
C PHE A 95 -6.03 5.04 17.28
N ALA A 96 -5.46 6.13 17.77
CA ALA A 96 -4.27 6.07 18.63
C ALA A 96 -4.47 5.22 19.89
N THR A 97 -5.71 5.18 20.41
CA THR A 97 -6.07 4.34 21.56
C THR A 97 -5.97 2.84 21.28
N SER A 98 -5.87 2.41 20.02
CA SER A 98 -5.63 1.01 19.66
C SER A 98 -4.19 0.55 19.94
N TYR A 99 -3.28 1.49 20.22
CA TYR A 99 -1.84 1.25 20.34
C TYR A 99 -1.25 1.84 21.63
N PRO A 100 -1.68 1.40 22.82
CA PRO A 100 -1.23 2.03 24.06
C PRO A 100 0.31 1.95 24.25
N GLU A 101 0.96 0.94 23.68
CA GLU A 101 2.40 0.70 23.81
C GLU A 101 3.27 1.71 23.04
N ILE A 102 2.76 2.33 21.97
CA ILE A 102 3.59 3.19 21.11
C ILE A 102 3.79 4.61 21.67
N TRP A 103 3.04 4.96 22.72
CA TRP A 103 3.02 6.31 23.30
C TRP A 103 3.86 6.46 24.57
N THR A 104 4.01 5.39 25.35
CA THR A 104 4.61 5.44 26.69
C THR A 104 5.26 4.09 27.05
N ASP A 105 6.27 4.14 27.92
CA ASP A 105 6.98 2.95 28.41
C ASP A 105 6.12 2.13 29.39
N ASP A 106 5.14 2.77 30.03
CA ASP A 106 4.14 2.15 30.90
C ASP A 106 2.72 2.37 30.33
N PRO A 107 2.24 1.46 29.46
CA PRO A 107 0.94 1.59 28.79
C PRO A 107 -0.21 1.57 29.78
N GLN A 108 -1.09 2.58 29.70
CA GLN A 108 -2.22 2.69 30.62
C GLN A 108 -3.15 1.47 30.48
N PRO A 109 -3.68 0.92 31.59
CA PRO A 109 -4.60 -0.23 31.53
C PRO A 109 -5.93 0.12 30.85
N THR A 110 -6.27 1.40 30.75
CA THR A 110 -7.52 1.88 30.16
C THR A 110 -7.27 2.90 29.05
N ARG A 111 -8.13 2.89 28.03
CA ARG A 111 -8.16 3.91 26.98
C ARG A 111 -8.51 5.28 27.59
N THR A 112 -7.92 6.36 27.07
CA THR A 112 -8.16 7.72 27.58
C THR A 112 -8.51 8.69 26.45
N GLN A 113 -9.25 9.76 26.79
CA GLN A 113 -9.56 10.82 25.83
C GLN A 113 -8.30 11.56 25.35
N SER A 114 -7.27 11.66 26.20
CA SER A 114 -6.00 12.33 25.85
C SER A 114 -5.30 11.64 24.67
N ILE A 115 -5.21 10.30 24.68
CA ILE A 115 -4.66 9.52 23.56
C ILE A 115 -5.61 9.58 22.36
N ALA A 116 -6.94 9.51 22.59
CA ALA A 116 -7.93 9.57 21.51
C ALA A 116 -7.90 10.89 20.72
N ASN A 117 -7.42 11.98 21.33
CA ASN A 117 -7.29 13.28 20.65
C ASN A 117 -6.15 13.33 19.62
N ILE A 118 -5.26 12.33 19.58
CA ILE A 118 -4.16 12.27 18.61
C ILE A 118 -4.76 12.01 17.20
N PRO A 119 -4.58 12.93 16.24
CA PRO A 119 -5.10 12.77 14.89
C PRO A 119 -4.31 11.71 14.10
N CYS A 120 -4.99 11.09 13.13
CA CYS A 120 -4.39 10.08 12.24
C CYS A 120 -4.42 10.58 10.78
N LEU A 121 -3.35 10.32 10.05
CA LEU A 121 -3.23 10.51 8.60
C LEU A 121 -3.04 9.14 7.94
N ILE A 122 -3.83 8.84 6.91
CA ILE A 122 -3.85 7.54 6.23
C ILE A 122 -3.55 7.74 4.74
N PRO A 123 -2.31 7.45 4.29
CA PRO A 123 -1.99 7.33 2.87
C PRO A 123 -2.42 5.94 2.36
N MET A 124 -3.27 5.88 1.34
CA MET A 124 -3.84 4.62 0.85
C MET A 124 -4.31 4.71 -0.61
N GLY A 125 -4.53 3.54 -1.22
CA GLY A 125 -5.26 3.44 -2.48
C GLY A 125 -6.72 3.85 -2.32
N ILE A 126 -7.32 4.36 -3.40
CA ILE A 126 -8.71 4.83 -3.38
C ILE A 126 -9.75 3.73 -3.08
N ASP A 127 -9.41 2.46 -3.27
CA ASP A 127 -10.25 1.30 -2.93
C ASP A 127 -10.46 1.11 -1.42
N GLN A 128 -9.60 1.70 -0.59
CA GLN A 128 -9.69 1.60 0.87
C GLN A 128 -10.60 2.68 1.49
N ASP A 129 -10.99 3.69 0.71
CA ASP A 129 -11.86 4.80 1.13
C ASP A 129 -13.19 4.36 1.80
N PRO A 130 -13.88 3.29 1.37
CA PRO A 130 -15.12 2.85 2.03
C PRO A 130 -14.96 2.54 3.53
N TYR A 131 -13.82 1.97 3.96
CA TYR A 131 -13.54 1.73 5.39
C TYR A 131 -13.50 3.04 6.16
N PHE A 132 -12.72 4.01 5.68
CA PHE A 132 -12.49 5.22 6.45
C PHE A 132 -13.62 6.24 6.30
N ARG A 133 -14.43 6.18 5.25
CA ARG A 133 -15.74 6.87 5.21
C ARG A 133 -16.67 6.34 6.30
N LEU A 134 -16.82 5.02 6.39
CA LEU A 134 -17.63 4.38 7.42
C LEU A 134 -17.15 4.76 8.83
N LEU A 135 -15.83 4.78 9.05
CA LEU A 135 -15.24 5.25 10.29
C LEU A 135 -15.58 6.72 10.59
N ARG A 136 -15.34 7.62 9.62
CA ARG A 136 -15.57 9.07 9.77
C ARG A 136 -17.02 9.42 10.08
N ASP A 137 -17.96 8.59 9.64
CA ASP A 137 -19.40 8.76 9.90
C ASP A 137 -19.81 8.32 11.31
N ASN A 138 -19.04 7.43 11.96
CA ASN A 138 -19.45 6.82 13.23
C ASN A 138 -18.50 7.12 14.41
N ALA A 139 -17.25 7.53 14.16
CA ALA A 139 -16.22 7.74 15.20
C ALA A 139 -16.63 8.71 16.32
N HIS A 140 -17.48 9.69 16.02
CA HIS A 140 -17.97 10.67 16.99
C HIS A 140 -18.89 10.06 18.08
N LYS A 141 -19.39 8.84 17.87
CA LYS A 141 -20.26 8.11 18.81
C LYS A 141 -19.50 7.13 19.70
N MET A 142 -18.19 6.99 19.50
CA MET A 142 -17.33 6.20 20.38
C MET A 142 -17.33 6.82 21.79
N ARG A 143 -17.09 6.01 22.82
CA ARG A 143 -16.86 6.43 24.22
C ARG A 143 -15.74 7.45 24.32
N PHE A 144 -14.67 7.24 23.56
CA PHE A 144 -13.57 8.20 23.40
C PHE A 144 -13.51 8.64 21.93
N PRO A 145 -14.30 9.64 21.53
CA PRO A 145 -14.29 10.13 20.16
C PRO A 145 -12.90 10.58 19.75
N SER A 146 -12.43 10.07 18.62
CA SER A 146 -11.17 10.51 17.98
C SER A 146 -11.47 11.51 16.86
N PRO A 147 -10.54 12.44 16.54
CA PRO A 147 -10.64 13.25 15.34
C PRO A 147 -10.83 12.37 14.10
N LYS A 148 -11.63 12.84 13.14
CA LYS A 148 -11.78 12.14 11.86
C LYS A 148 -10.41 12.02 11.18
N PRO A 149 -9.97 10.82 10.76
CA PRO A 149 -8.67 10.67 10.13
C PRO A 149 -8.61 11.47 8.83
N ALA A 150 -7.46 12.09 8.57
CA ALA A 150 -7.13 12.69 7.28
C ALA A 150 -6.73 11.58 6.30
N LEU A 151 -7.12 11.71 5.04
CA LEU A 151 -6.90 10.69 4.01
C LEU A 151 -6.13 11.31 2.84
N ILE A 152 -5.12 10.61 2.33
CA ILE A 152 -4.43 10.93 1.07
C ILE A 152 -4.59 9.72 0.15
N HIS A 153 -5.18 9.95 -1.02
CA HIS A 153 -5.50 8.88 -1.98
C HIS A 153 -4.45 8.81 -3.08
N SER A 154 -3.91 7.61 -3.33
CA SER A 154 -3.11 7.31 -4.50
C SER A 154 -3.96 6.75 -5.64
N LYS A 155 -3.53 7.01 -6.88
CA LYS A 155 -4.04 6.31 -8.06
C LYS A 155 -3.41 4.91 -8.13
N PHE A 156 -4.14 3.95 -8.69
CA PHE A 156 -3.58 2.62 -8.96
C PHE A 156 -2.50 2.69 -10.04
N LEU A 157 -1.42 1.97 -9.81
CA LEU A 157 -0.47 1.66 -10.86
C LEU A 157 -1.14 0.67 -11.84
N THR A 158 -1.08 0.96 -13.14
CA THR A 158 -1.76 0.16 -14.17
C THR A 158 -1.12 -1.22 -14.34
N ALA A 159 -1.91 -2.26 -14.60
CA ALA A 159 -1.35 -3.56 -14.99
C ALA A 159 -0.55 -3.45 -16.29
N LEU A 160 0.36 -4.40 -16.51
CA LEU A 160 1.17 -4.45 -17.72
C LEU A 160 0.31 -4.48 -18.99
N GLN A 161 -0.86 -5.12 -18.96
CA GLN A 161 -1.76 -5.21 -20.12
C GLN A 161 -2.43 -3.89 -20.51
N GLY A 162 -2.28 -2.81 -19.73
CA GLY A 162 -2.78 -1.48 -20.07
C GLY A 162 -3.89 -0.94 -19.16
N PRO A 163 -4.41 0.26 -19.49
CA PRO A 163 -5.38 0.97 -18.66
C PRO A 163 -6.64 0.14 -18.35
N GLY A 164 -7.09 0.22 -17.10
CA GLY A 164 -8.25 -0.56 -16.62
C GLY A 164 -7.91 -1.98 -16.17
N GLY A 165 -6.70 -2.47 -16.46
CA GLY A 165 -6.21 -3.73 -15.92
C GLY A 165 -5.78 -3.61 -14.46
N LYS A 166 -6.14 -4.60 -13.64
CA LYS A 166 -5.64 -4.74 -12.27
C LYS A 166 -4.44 -5.67 -12.24
N MET A 167 -3.39 -5.31 -11.50
CA MET A 167 -2.30 -6.23 -11.20
C MET A 167 -2.83 -7.37 -10.33
N SER A 168 -2.39 -8.59 -10.63
CA SER A 168 -2.76 -9.77 -9.84
C SER A 168 -1.57 -10.69 -9.68
N SER A 169 -1.32 -11.14 -8.44
CA SER A 169 -0.36 -12.20 -8.16
C SER A 169 -0.71 -13.52 -8.87
N SER A 170 -2.00 -13.75 -9.19
CA SER A 170 -2.44 -14.93 -9.95
C SER A 170 -2.10 -14.88 -11.44
N ASN A 171 -1.78 -13.70 -11.99
CA ASN A 171 -1.27 -13.56 -13.35
C ASN A 171 0.15 -12.97 -13.29
N PRO A 172 1.19 -13.82 -13.33
CA PRO A 172 2.57 -13.38 -13.19
C PRO A 172 3.03 -12.38 -14.25
N ASN A 173 2.33 -12.33 -15.39
CA ASN A 173 2.64 -11.42 -16.50
C ASN A 173 1.86 -10.10 -16.42
N SER A 174 1.04 -9.89 -15.38
CA SER A 174 0.28 -8.65 -15.17
C SER A 174 1.04 -7.57 -14.41
N ALA A 175 2.13 -7.95 -13.74
CA ALA A 175 2.89 -7.09 -12.86
C ALA A 175 4.39 -7.37 -12.92
N ILE A 176 5.17 -6.36 -12.53
CA ILE A 176 6.58 -6.53 -12.14
C ILE A 176 6.60 -6.85 -10.63
N PHE A 177 7.16 -7.99 -10.25
CA PHE A 177 7.32 -8.34 -8.84
C PHE A 177 8.66 -7.87 -8.32
N MET A 178 8.72 -7.55 -7.03
CA MET A 178 9.98 -7.16 -6.37
C MET A 178 11.00 -8.30 -6.29
N SER A 179 10.58 -9.54 -6.57
CA SER A 179 11.44 -10.72 -6.71
C SER A 179 11.86 -11.03 -8.15
N ASP A 180 11.40 -10.25 -9.14
CA ASP A 180 11.78 -10.48 -10.54
C ASP A 180 13.28 -10.20 -10.73
N THR A 181 13.94 -11.08 -11.48
CA THR A 181 15.30 -10.85 -11.97
C THR A 181 15.35 -9.76 -13.03
N PRO A 182 16.52 -9.12 -13.28
CA PRO A 182 16.66 -8.14 -14.35
C PRO A 182 16.18 -8.65 -15.72
N LYS A 183 16.41 -9.94 -16.01
CA LYS A 183 15.93 -10.59 -17.25
C LYS A 183 14.41 -10.74 -17.30
N GLN A 184 13.76 -11.06 -16.18
CA GLN A 184 12.30 -11.13 -16.09
C GLN A 184 11.67 -9.74 -16.28
N ILE A 185 12.20 -8.71 -15.61
CA ILE A 185 11.74 -7.31 -15.77
C ILE A 185 11.79 -6.90 -17.24
N LYS A 186 12.96 -7.09 -17.89
CA LYS A 186 13.16 -6.80 -19.32
C LYS A 186 12.16 -7.56 -20.19
N THR A 187 11.93 -8.83 -19.91
CA THR A 187 11.02 -9.67 -20.70
C THR A 187 9.59 -9.21 -20.54
N LYS A 188 9.16 -8.90 -19.32
CA LYS A 188 7.80 -8.48 -19.01
C LYS A 188 7.46 -7.13 -19.63
N ILE A 189 8.35 -6.15 -19.52
CA ILE A 189 8.15 -4.84 -20.16
C ILE A 189 8.11 -4.98 -21.69
N ASN A 190 9.05 -5.71 -22.29
CA ASN A 190 9.07 -5.84 -23.75
C ASN A 190 7.85 -6.58 -24.30
N LYS A 191 7.43 -7.69 -23.67
CA LYS A 191 6.37 -8.55 -24.21
C LYS A 191 4.96 -8.19 -23.76
N TYR A 192 4.79 -7.74 -22.53
CA TYR A 192 3.46 -7.62 -21.91
C TYR A 192 3.05 -6.18 -21.61
N ALA A 193 4.00 -5.23 -21.47
CA ALA A 193 3.63 -3.83 -21.28
C ALA A 193 2.96 -3.28 -22.54
N PHE A 194 1.71 -2.85 -22.38
CA PHE A 194 0.92 -2.22 -23.41
C PHE A 194 1.60 -0.94 -23.90
N SER A 195 1.64 -0.80 -25.22
CA SER A 195 2.26 0.31 -25.93
C SER A 195 1.18 1.26 -26.43
N GLY A 196 1.35 2.56 -26.16
CA GLY A 196 0.59 3.63 -26.79
C GLY A 196 1.13 4.05 -28.16
N GLY A 197 2.25 3.47 -28.60
CA GLY A 197 2.89 3.72 -29.89
C GLY A 197 2.37 2.88 -31.05
N GLN A 198 2.79 3.24 -32.27
CA GLN A 198 2.45 2.51 -33.50
C GLN A 198 3.27 1.21 -33.67
N VAL A 199 2.75 0.29 -34.48
CA VAL A 199 3.40 -1.00 -34.78
C VAL A 199 4.64 -0.83 -35.66
N SER A 200 4.57 0.04 -36.68
CA SER A 200 5.68 0.32 -37.58
C SER A 200 6.46 1.56 -37.12
N VAL A 201 7.77 1.59 -37.36
CA VAL A 201 8.61 2.75 -37.06
C VAL A 201 8.17 3.96 -37.88
N ASP A 202 7.83 3.78 -39.15
CA ASP A 202 7.42 4.87 -40.05
C ASP A 202 6.12 5.52 -39.58
N ASP A 203 5.12 4.72 -39.19
CA ASP A 203 3.89 5.27 -38.61
C ASP A 203 4.17 5.91 -37.26
N HIS A 204 5.06 5.35 -36.43
CA HIS A 204 5.40 5.95 -35.15
C HIS A 204 6.06 7.33 -35.33
N ARG A 205 6.97 7.46 -36.30
CA ARG A 205 7.62 8.74 -36.65
C ARG A 205 6.63 9.76 -37.20
N ARG A 206 5.58 9.30 -37.92
CA ARG A 206 4.58 10.17 -38.56
C ARG A 206 3.42 10.56 -37.64
N LEU A 207 2.94 9.63 -36.84
CA LEU A 207 1.72 9.77 -36.03
C LEU A 207 2.00 9.94 -34.53
N GLY A 208 3.22 9.60 -34.08
CA GLY A 208 3.59 9.61 -32.67
C GLY A 208 2.99 8.46 -31.86
N GLY A 209 3.37 8.42 -30.58
CA GLY A 209 2.76 7.57 -29.56
C GLY A 209 1.83 8.34 -28.63
N ASN A 210 0.96 7.61 -27.93
CA ASN A 210 0.12 8.16 -26.87
C ASN A 210 0.70 7.81 -25.48
N PRO A 211 1.46 8.72 -24.84
CA PRO A 211 2.01 8.48 -23.50
C PRO A 211 0.93 8.31 -22.41
N ASP A 212 -0.27 8.88 -22.58
CA ASP A 212 -1.34 8.85 -21.56
C ASP A 212 -1.89 7.42 -21.32
N VAL A 213 -1.64 6.50 -22.25
CA VAL A 213 -2.05 5.09 -22.17
C VAL A 213 -0.87 4.12 -22.20
N ASP A 214 0.36 4.60 -22.43
CA ASP A 214 1.55 3.75 -22.51
C ASP A 214 2.02 3.34 -21.12
N VAL A 215 2.04 2.03 -20.85
CA VAL A 215 2.38 1.51 -19.53
C VAL A 215 3.83 1.83 -19.16
N SER A 216 4.73 1.86 -20.14
CA SER A 216 6.15 2.12 -19.91
C SER A 216 6.37 3.57 -19.48
N TYR A 217 5.67 4.51 -20.14
CA TYR A 217 5.66 5.91 -19.72
C TYR A 217 5.02 6.08 -18.35
N ILE A 218 3.83 5.48 -18.13
CA ILE A 218 3.14 5.53 -16.83
C ILE A 218 4.04 5.01 -15.71
N TYR A 219 4.81 3.93 -15.92
CA TYR A 219 5.70 3.42 -14.88
C TYR A 219 6.85 4.38 -14.63
N LEU A 220 7.45 4.96 -15.69
CA LEU A 220 8.51 5.95 -15.54
C LEU A 220 8.10 7.13 -14.65
N THR A 221 6.85 7.60 -14.71
CA THR A 221 6.41 8.73 -13.85
C THR A 221 6.40 8.42 -12.34
N TYR A 222 6.59 7.16 -11.94
CA TYR A 222 6.70 6.76 -10.52
C TYR A 222 8.15 6.57 -10.06
N PHE A 223 9.09 6.42 -10.98
CA PHE A 223 10.49 6.08 -10.68
C PHE A 223 11.49 7.14 -11.15
N GLU A 224 11.08 8.05 -12.02
CA GLU A 224 11.85 9.20 -12.43
C GLU A 224 11.45 10.42 -11.60
N GLU A 225 12.42 11.06 -10.96
CA GLU A 225 12.20 12.21 -10.08
C GLU A 225 12.45 13.55 -10.79
N ASP A 226 13.07 13.53 -11.98
CA ASP A 226 13.28 14.73 -12.80
C ASP A 226 12.05 15.04 -13.68
N ASP A 227 11.25 16.01 -13.22
CA ASP A 227 10.06 16.51 -13.92
C ASP A 227 10.37 17.03 -15.34
N ALA A 228 11.52 17.68 -15.54
CA ALA A 228 11.90 18.21 -16.84
C ALA A 228 12.21 17.07 -17.83
N LYS A 229 12.87 16.02 -17.36
CA LYS A 229 13.14 14.81 -18.14
C LYS A 229 11.84 14.08 -18.49
N LEU A 230 10.90 13.94 -17.56
CA LEU A 230 9.59 13.33 -17.84
C LEU A 230 8.82 14.10 -18.92
N GLU A 231 8.83 15.43 -18.84
CA GLU A 231 8.19 16.29 -19.83
C GLU A 231 8.86 16.19 -21.22
N GLU A 232 10.19 16.08 -21.27
CA GLU A 232 10.92 15.83 -22.53
C GLU A 232 10.53 14.47 -23.13
N VAL A 233 10.48 13.41 -22.31
CA VAL A 233 10.07 12.07 -22.74
C VAL A 233 8.64 12.09 -23.28
N TYR A 234 7.72 12.77 -22.57
CA TYR A 234 6.33 12.92 -22.98
C TYR A 234 6.21 13.54 -24.37
N LYS A 235 6.86 14.71 -24.57
CA LYS A 235 6.86 15.43 -25.86
C LYS A 235 7.53 14.62 -26.96
N SER A 236 8.63 13.95 -26.65
CA SER A 236 9.40 13.18 -27.63
C SER A 236 8.63 11.95 -28.10
N TYR A 237 7.95 11.24 -27.19
CA TYR A 237 7.11 10.11 -27.53
C TYR A 237 5.88 10.53 -28.34
N LYS A 238 5.23 11.63 -27.92
CA LYS A 238 4.04 12.16 -28.60
C LYS A 238 4.32 12.68 -30.00
N SER A 239 5.52 13.22 -30.24
CA SER A 239 5.95 13.66 -31.58
C SER A 239 6.46 12.51 -32.46
N GLY A 240 6.69 11.32 -31.90
CA GLY A 240 7.31 10.20 -32.61
C GLY A 240 8.83 10.27 -32.71
N SER A 241 9.47 11.26 -32.08
CA SER A 241 10.93 11.38 -32.02
C SER A 241 11.57 10.34 -31.09
N LEU A 242 10.87 9.90 -30.05
CA LEU A 242 11.22 8.76 -29.21
C LEU A 242 10.40 7.53 -29.64
N LEU A 243 11.06 6.40 -29.92
CA LEU A 243 10.38 5.16 -30.29
C LEU A 243 9.93 4.37 -29.05
N THR A 244 8.90 3.52 -29.20
CA THR A 244 8.41 2.64 -28.12
C THR A 244 9.50 1.74 -27.54
N GLY A 245 10.41 1.23 -28.38
CA GLY A 245 11.54 0.41 -27.91
C GLY A 245 12.51 1.18 -27.02
N GLU A 246 12.72 2.46 -27.30
CA GLU A 246 13.58 3.36 -26.52
C GLU A 246 12.90 3.72 -25.19
N LEU A 247 11.62 4.09 -25.22
CA LEU A 247 10.82 4.32 -24.02
C LEU A 247 10.79 3.10 -23.09
N LYS A 248 10.57 1.90 -23.64
CA LYS A 248 10.63 0.64 -22.88
C LYS A 248 11.99 0.40 -22.27
N LYS A 249 13.08 0.70 -23.00
CA LYS A 249 14.45 0.58 -22.48
C LYS A 249 14.65 1.47 -21.25
N MET A 250 14.21 2.73 -21.30
CA MET A 250 14.28 3.65 -20.15
C MET A 250 13.51 3.09 -18.94
N ALA A 251 12.28 2.60 -19.15
CA ALA A 251 11.48 2.01 -18.08
C ALA A 251 12.16 0.75 -17.48
N ILE A 252 12.78 -0.09 -18.33
CA ILE A 252 13.51 -1.28 -17.88
C ILE A 252 14.70 -0.88 -17.00
N GLU A 253 15.48 0.12 -17.40
CA GLU A 253 16.64 0.59 -16.65
C GLU A 253 16.24 1.12 -15.26
N ALA A 254 15.22 1.98 -15.20
CA ALA A 254 14.70 2.51 -13.94
C ALA A 254 14.17 1.40 -13.01
N LEU A 255 13.37 0.47 -13.55
CA LEU A 255 12.81 -0.64 -12.77
C LEU A 255 13.88 -1.62 -12.29
N GLN A 256 14.87 -1.94 -13.14
CA GLN A 256 15.96 -2.84 -12.77
C GLN A 256 16.79 -2.27 -11.62
N GLU A 257 17.10 -0.97 -11.68
CA GLU A 257 17.85 -0.31 -10.62
C GLU A 257 17.05 -0.27 -9.31
N TYR A 258 15.78 0.14 -9.36
CA TYR A 258 14.92 0.18 -8.18
C TYR A 258 14.75 -1.21 -7.53
N VAL A 259 14.45 -2.24 -8.33
CA VAL A 259 14.25 -3.61 -7.84
C VAL A 259 15.56 -4.18 -7.27
N ARG A 260 16.71 -3.92 -7.90
CA ARG A 260 18.03 -4.34 -7.39
C ARG A 260 18.30 -3.73 -6.02
N LEU A 261 18.16 -2.41 -5.89
CA LEU A 261 18.38 -1.70 -4.63
C LEU A 261 17.40 -2.16 -3.53
N PHE A 262 16.15 -2.43 -3.91
CA PHE A 262 15.17 -3.02 -3.00
C PHE A 262 15.58 -4.42 -2.53
N GLN A 263 16.00 -5.30 -3.44
CA GLN A 263 16.44 -6.67 -3.11
C GLN A 263 17.67 -6.67 -2.20
N GLU A 264 18.61 -5.74 -2.42
CA GLU A 264 19.75 -5.52 -1.53
C GLU A 264 19.30 -5.13 -0.12
N ARG A 265 18.41 -4.15 0.02
CA ARG A 265 17.86 -3.76 1.33
C ARG A 265 17.07 -4.89 1.98
N ARG A 266 16.28 -5.63 1.22
CA ARG A 266 15.52 -6.78 1.70
C ARG A 266 16.43 -7.89 2.22
N GLY A 267 17.57 -8.12 1.57
CA GLY A 267 18.58 -9.08 2.01
C GLY A 267 19.21 -8.74 3.37
N LEU A 268 19.10 -7.50 3.83
CA LEU A 268 19.57 -7.05 5.15
C LEU A 268 18.52 -7.20 6.27
N VAL A 269 17.28 -7.56 5.94
CA VAL A 269 16.19 -7.71 6.92
C VAL A 269 16.27 -9.10 7.55
N THR A 270 17.05 -9.22 8.63
CA THR A 270 17.12 -10.46 9.41
C THR A 270 15.87 -10.67 10.26
N ASP A 271 15.72 -11.86 10.85
CA ASP A 271 14.62 -12.16 11.77
C ASP A 271 14.68 -11.28 13.03
N GLU A 272 15.87 -10.92 13.50
CA GLU A 272 16.04 -9.96 14.60
C GLU A 272 15.54 -8.58 14.21
N VAL A 273 15.93 -8.06 13.03
CA VAL A 273 15.43 -6.76 12.54
C VAL A 273 13.91 -6.79 12.43
N LEU A 274 13.36 -7.85 11.86
CA LEU A 274 11.92 -8.02 11.71
C LEU A 274 11.20 -7.97 13.07
N GLU A 275 11.69 -8.74 14.06
CA GLU A 275 11.11 -8.77 15.41
C GLU A 275 11.14 -7.38 16.05
N GLU A 276 12.22 -6.61 15.88
CA GLU A 276 12.27 -5.26 16.45
C GLU A 276 11.23 -4.30 15.84
N TYR A 277 10.85 -4.44 14.57
CA TYR A 277 9.75 -3.65 13.99
C TYR A 277 8.38 -4.14 14.49
N MET A 278 8.26 -5.45 14.76
CA MET A 278 7.00 -6.11 15.13
C MET A 278 6.73 -6.18 16.63
N GLN A 279 7.72 -5.88 17.47
CA GLN A 279 7.58 -5.83 18.90
C GLN A 279 6.86 -4.55 19.34
N PRO A 280 5.74 -4.65 20.10
CA PRO A 280 5.10 -3.50 20.70
C PRO A 280 6.08 -2.77 21.64
N ARG A 281 6.31 -1.49 21.38
CA ARG A 281 7.22 -0.64 22.14
C ARG A 281 6.88 0.82 21.95
N LYS A 282 7.34 1.66 22.87
CA LYS A 282 7.28 3.11 22.71
C LYS A 282 8.09 3.55 21.48
N LEU A 283 7.46 4.36 20.64
CA LEU A 283 8.12 4.97 19.49
C LEU A 283 8.72 6.34 19.87
N VAL A 284 9.76 6.76 19.14
CA VAL A 284 10.47 8.01 19.37
C VAL A 284 10.02 9.07 18.37
N TRP A 285 9.21 10.00 18.86
CA TRP A 285 8.62 11.06 18.06
C TRP A 285 9.44 12.35 18.11
N GLU A 286 10.70 12.27 17.71
CA GLU A 286 11.49 13.47 17.44
C GLU A 286 11.25 13.88 15.98
N GLY A 287 10.87 15.14 15.76
CA GLY A 287 10.77 15.69 14.40
C GLY A 287 12.07 15.46 13.63
N ASN A 288 12.01 15.36 12.31
CA ASN A 288 13.25 15.33 11.52
C ASN A 288 13.97 16.68 11.74
N GLN A 289 15.04 16.70 12.55
CA GLN A 289 15.76 17.92 12.88
C GLN A 289 16.48 18.52 11.66
N LYS A 290 16.66 17.70 10.61
CA LYS A 290 17.20 18.09 9.31
C LYS A 290 16.33 17.46 8.23
N PRO A 291 15.14 18.04 7.92
CA PRO A 291 14.46 17.64 6.71
C PRO A 291 15.45 17.88 5.57
N VAL A 292 15.86 16.81 4.89
CA VAL A 292 16.60 16.96 3.63
C VAL A 292 15.60 17.71 2.75
N LYS A 293 15.93 18.97 2.42
CA LYS A 293 15.29 19.60 1.28
C LYS A 293 15.79 18.80 0.08
N GLU A 294 15.03 17.79 -0.32
CA GLU A 294 15.11 17.34 -1.70
C GLU A 294 14.85 18.59 -2.55
N SER A 295 15.82 18.90 -3.41
CA SER A 295 15.74 20.03 -4.33
C SER A 295 14.55 19.79 -5.25
N PHE A 296 13.52 20.63 -5.11
CA PHE A 296 12.39 20.74 -6.03
C PHE A 296 12.86 21.09 -7.45
#